data_AF-A0A3R7XYY9-F1
#
_entry.id   AF-A0A3R7XYY9-F1
#
_cell.length_a   1.000
_cell.length_b   1.000
_cell.length_c   1.000
_cell.angle_alpha   90.00
_cell.angle_beta   90.00
_cell.angle_gamma   90.00
#
_symmetry.space_group_name_H-M   'P 1'
#
loop_
_entity.id
_entity.type
_entity.pdbx_description
1 polymer ?
#
loop_
_entity_poly.entity_id
_entity_poly.type
_entity_poly.pdbx_seq_one_letter_code
_entity_poly.pdbx_strand_id
1 'polypeptide(L)'
;MNCMFRSSTFESCTTQYGTLDKRMGFKTSVRLLSTRCEPLDAWGNEAVWYNGSVVGYTTSGGYGHTVHKSIALAYVPPKLAVEGHQVDVELVGHKYKATVHLEPFMETQLMRKLKQAET
;
A
#
# COMPACT_ATOMS: atom_id res chain seq x y z
N MET A 1 35.81 -25.50 41.94
CA MET A 1 36.49 -25.31 40.64
C MET A 1 35.61 -25.89 39.55
N ASN A 2 34.95 -24.98 38.83
CA ASN A 2 34.05 -25.25 37.70
C ASN A 2 34.85 -25.77 36.50
N CYS A 3 34.29 -26.73 35.75
CA CYS A 3 33.98 -26.55 34.32
C CYS A 3 33.20 -27.77 33.80
N MET A 4 31.91 -27.62 33.53
CA MET A 4 31.17 -28.51 32.61
C MET A 4 30.50 -27.62 31.57
N PHE A 5 31.12 -27.54 30.39
CA PHE A 5 30.51 -26.97 29.20
C PHE A 5 29.33 -27.87 28.79
N ARG A 6 28.11 -27.47 29.18
CA ARG A 6 26.89 -27.99 28.55
C ARG A 6 26.61 -27.18 27.30
N SER A 7 26.75 -27.86 26.16
CA SER A 7 26.20 -27.49 24.87
C SER A 7 24.68 -27.42 24.93
N SER A 8 24.11 -26.25 25.16
CA SER A 8 22.67 -26.01 24.95
C SER A 8 22.39 -24.52 24.99
N THR A 9 22.23 -23.91 23.81
CA THR A 9 21.29 -22.81 23.49
C THR A 9 21.71 -22.17 22.16
N PHE A 10 21.62 -22.95 21.08
CA PHE A 10 21.51 -22.41 19.71
C PHE A 10 20.02 -22.31 19.34
N GLU A 11 19.20 -21.73 20.24
CA GLU A 11 17.75 -21.59 20.09
C GLU A 11 17.26 -20.16 20.40
N SER A 12 18.17 -19.19 20.52
CA SER A 12 17.80 -17.79 20.82
C SER A 12 17.59 -16.91 19.57
N CYS A 13 17.74 -17.45 18.35
CA CYS A 13 17.80 -16.62 17.14
C CYS A 13 16.50 -16.60 16.31
N THR A 14 15.60 -17.58 16.44
CA THR A 14 14.41 -17.68 15.57
C THR A 14 13.16 -16.99 16.11
N THR A 15 13.18 -16.44 17.34
CA THR A 15 12.01 -15.81 17.97
C THR A 15 11.96 -14.27 17.84
N GLN A 16 12.75 -13.67 16.96
CA GLN A 16 12.62 -12.22 16.64
C GLN A 16 11.67 -11.93 15.47
N TYR A 17 11.18 -12.95 14.76
CA TYR A 17 10.08 -12.78 13.80
C TYR A 17 8.77 -12.73 14.59
N GLY A 18 8.47 -11.53 15.09
CA GLY A 18 7.32 -11.24 15.92
C GLY A 18 6.04 -11.83 15.35
N THR A 19 5.41 -12.69 16.13
CA THR A 19 4.01 -13.04 16.01
C THR A 19 3.21 -11.72 16.06
N LEU A 20 2.82 -11.19 14.90
CA LEU A 20 1.99 -9.99 14.82
C LEU A 20 0.67 -10.30 15.53
N ASP A 21 0.52 -9.75 16.74
CA ASP A 21 -0.66 -9.91 17.56
C ASP A 21 -1.85 -9.29 16.83
N LYS A 22 -2.69 -10.14 16.21
CA LYS A 22 -3.86 -9.75 15.40
C LYS A 22 -4.88 -8.91 16.17
N ARG A 23 -4.73 -8.80 17.50
CA ARG A 23 -5.54 -7.96 18.40
C ARG A 23 -5.29 -6.47 18.18
N MET A 24 -4.08 -6.09 17.77
CA MET A 24 -3.79 -4.73 17.33
C MET A 24 -4.10 -4.64 15.84
N GLY A 25 -5.27 -4.12 15.49
CA GLY A 25 -5.67 -3.93 14.09
C GLY A 25 -4.58 -3.25 13.26
N PHE A 26 -4.58 -3.51 11.95
CA PHE A 26 -3.56 -2.96 11.05
C PHE A 26 -3.50 -1.43 11.17
N LYS A 27 -2.32 -0.92 11.52
CA LYS A 27 -2.09 0.53 11.65
C LYS A 27 -2.16 1.24 10.30
N THR A 28 -1.80 0.55 9.22
CA THR A 28 -1.81 1.04 7.85
C THR A 28 -2.32 -0.03 6.90
N SER A 29 -2.92 0.41 5.80
CA SER A 29 -3.45 -0.44 4.75
C SER A 29 -2.95 0.06 3.39
N VAL A 30 -2.59 -0.87 2.51
CA VAL A 30 -2.23 -0.54 1.13
C VAL A 30 -3.50 -0.27 0.33
N ARG A 31 -3.53 0.84 -0.39
CA ARG A 31 -4.63 1.22 -1.27
C ARG A 31 -4.14 1.69 -2.62
N LEU A 32 -5.01 1.53 -3.60
CA LEU A 32 -4.81 2.05 -4.94
C LEU A 32 -5.25 3.52 -4.95
N LEU A 33 -4.48 4.37 -5.59
CA LEU A 33 -4.74 5.78 -5.77
C LEU A 33 -4.81 6.07 -7.27
N SER A 34 -5.78 6.86 -7.71
CA SER A 34 -5.74 7.50 -9.02
C SER A 34 -5.66 9.01 -8.89
N THR A 35 -4.73 9.61 -9.61
CA THR A 35 -4.61 11.06 -9.74
C THR A 35 -4.53 11.44 -11.20
N ARG A 36 -5.03 12.63 -11.53
CA ARG A 36 -4.89 13.22 -12.85
C ARG A 36 -3.78 14.26 -12.77
N CYS A 37 -2.56 13.81 -13.02
CA CYS A 37 -1.39 14.66 -13.18
C CYS A 37 -0.82 14.40 -14.59
N GLU A 38 -0.72 15.46 -15.38
CA GLU A 38 0.00 15.50 -16.64
C GLU A 38 0.86 16.78 -16.60
N PRO A 39 2.17 16.74 -16.91
CA PRO A 39 2.95 15.64 -17.50
C PRO A 39 3.67 14.73 -16.48
N LEU A 40 3.38 14.87 -15.20
CA LEU A 40 4.06 14.15 -14.11
C LEU A 40 3.27 12.91 -13.72
N ASP A 41 3.97 11.86 -13.32
CA ASP A 41 3.38 10.63 -12.79
C ASP A 41 3.94 10.31 -11.42
N ALA A 42 3.16 9.57 -10.61
CA ALA A 42 3.69 8.99 -9.38
C ALA A 42 4.69 7.88 -9.73
N TRP A 43 5.85 7.86 -9.08
CA TRP A 43 6.85 6.80 -9.22
C TRP A 43 6.92 5.94 -7.97
N GLY A 44 6.79 6.56 -6.80
CA GLY A 44 6.91 5.94 -5.49
C GLY A 44 7.74 6.80 -4.54
N ASN A 45 7.52 6.62 -3.24
CA ASN A 45 8.15 7.37 -2.15
C ASN A 45 7.72 8.84 -2.05
N GLU A 46 6.53 9.16 -2.56
CA GLU A 46 5.89 10.47 -2.44
C GLU A 46 5.00 10.55 -1.20
N ALA A 47 4.88 11.74 -0.61
CA ALA A 47 4.07 11.95 0.59
C ALA A 47 2.57 12.01 0.25
N VAL A 48 1.77 11.26 1.00
CA VAL A 48 0.31 11.34 0.96
C VAL A 48 -0.17 12.25 2.08
N TRP A 49 -0.93 13.26 1.70
CA TRP A 49 -1.46 14.32 2.55
C TRP A 49 -2.97 14.17 2.72
N TYR A 50 -3.44 14.49 3.91
CA TYR A 50 -4.86 14.62 4.22
C TYR A 50 -5.04 15.68 5.31
N ASN A 51 -5.95 16.64 5.10
CA ASN A 51 -6.22 17.75 6.02
C ASN A 51 -4.94 18.48 6.50
N GLY A 52 -3.98 18.70 5.60
CA GLY A 52 -2.74 19.42 5.91
C GLY A 52 -1.71 18.63 6.72
N SER A 53 -1.93 17.32 6.95
CA SER A 53 -0.97 16.42 7.62
C SER A 53 -0.54 15.30 6.68
N VAL A 54 0.70 14.83 6.83
CA VAL A 54 1.19 13.65 6.11
C VAL A 54 0.61 12.41 6.81
N VAL A 55 -0.14 11.61 6.06
CA VAL A 55 -0.82 10.41 6.57
C VAL A 55 -0.18 9.11 6.07
N GLY A 56 0.69 9.20 5.07
CA GLY A 56 1.30 8.03 4.46
C GLY A 56 2.25 8.37 3.33
N TYR A 57 2.60 7.35 2.57
CA TYR A 57 3.49 7.46 1.41
C TYR A 57 3.12 6.46 0.33
N THR A 58 3.44 6.81 -0.92
CA THR A 58 3.32 5.91 -2.07
C THR A 58 4.47 4.92 -2.09
N THR A 59 4.22 3.68 -2.51
CA THR A 59 5.26 2.65 -2.66
C THR A 59 5.72 2.52 -4.10
N SER A 60 4.77 2.53 -5.01
CA SER A 60 4.99 2.40 -6.45
C SER A 60 3.90 3.16 -7.20
N GLY A 61 4.23 3.65 -8.37
CA GLY A 61 3.26 4.29 -9.25
C GLY A 61 3.67 4.22 -10.72
N GLY A 62 2.72 4.58 -11.59
CA GLY A 62 2.93 4.71 -13.02
C GLY A 62 1.66 5.12 -13.75
N TYR A 63 1.81 5.44 -15.04
CA TYR A 63 0.68 5.86 -15.86
C TYR A 63 -0.18 4.67 -16.32
N GLY A 64 -1.48 4.72 -16.00
CA GLY A 64 -2.46 3.75 -16.46
C GLY A 64 -3.00 4.11 -17.83
N HIS A 65 -2.36 3.63 -18.90
CA HIS A 65 -2.78 3.92 -20.29
C HIS A 65 -4.24 3.57 -20.60
N THR A 66 -4.81 2.55 -19.94
CA THR A 66 -6.21 2.17 -20.13
C THR A 66 -7.20 3.14 -19.48
N VAL A 67 -6.81 3.77 -18.36
CA VAL A 67 -7.68 4.69 -17.59
C VAL A 67 -7.33 6.16 -17.82
N HIS A 68 -6.27 6.45 -18.57
CA HIS A 68 -5.72 7.78 -18.84
C HIS A 68 -5.48 8.62 -17.58
N LYS A 69 -4.93 7.98 -16.53
CA LYS A 69 -4.65 8.58 -15.23
C LYS A 69 -3.36 7.99 -14.66
N SER A 70 -2.70 8.76 -13.80
CA SER A 70 -1.59 8.24 -13.01
C SER A 70 -2.13 7.42 -11.85
N ILE A 71 -1.57 6.23 -11.66
CA ILE A 71 -1.98 5.26 -10.66
C ILE A 71 -0.83 5.05 -9.68
N ALA A 72 -1.12 5.00 -8.39
CA ALA A 72 -0.13 4.68 -7.37
C ALA A 72 -0.69 3.69 -6.34
N LEU A 73 0.20 2.94 -5.70
CA LEU A 73 -0.08 2.23 -4.46
C LEU A 73 0.45 3.05 -3.30
N ALA A 74 -0.33 3.18 -2.24
CA ALA A 74 0.07 3.92 -1.06
C ALA A 74 -0.36 3.24 0.23
N TYR A 75 0.48 3.40 1.26
CA TYR A 75 0.08 3.10 2.63
C TYR A 75 -0.73 4.26 3.19
N VAL A 76 -1.97 3.99 3.57
CA VAL A 76 -2.85 4.95 4.22
C VAL A 76 -3.47 4.36 5.48
N PRO A 77 -3.82 5.18 6.49
CA PRO A 77 -4.54 4.72 7.67
C PRO A 77 -5.89 4.12 7.27
N PRO A 78 -6.38 3.07 7.95
CA PRO A 78 -7.62 2.38 7.58
C PRO A 78 -8.84 3.30 7.56
N LYS A 79 -8.83 4.41 8.33
CA LYS A 79 -9.89 5.42 8.34
C LYS A 79 -10.04 6.18 7.02
N LEU A 80 -8.96 6.32 6.25
CA LEU A 80 -8.92 7.00 4.95
C LEU A 80 -8.96 6.00 3.80
N ALA A 81 -8.90 4.71 4.11
CA ALA A 81 -8.73 3.62 3.18
C ALA A 81 -10.09 3.11 2.63
N VAL A 82 -10.99 4.05 2.33
CA VAL A 82 -12.37 3.83 1.89
C VAL A 82 -12.48 4.19 0.41
N GLU A 83 -13.29 3.44 -0.35
CA GLU A 83 -13.55 3.72 -1.77
C GLU A 83 -14.02 5.17 -1.98
N GLY A 84 -13.44 5.84 -2.99
CA GLY A 84 -13.81 7.20 -3.37
C GLY A 84 -13.29 8.30 -2.45
N HIS A 85 -12.56 7.96 -1.38
CA HIS A 85 -12.00 8.96 -0.47
C HIS A 85 -10.93 9.82 -1.17
N GLN A 86 -10.92 11.12 -0.89
CA GLN A 86 -9.97 12.06 -1.50
C GLN A 86 -8.77 12.28 -0.58
N VAL A 87 -7.58 12.16 -1.15
CA VAL A 87 -6.28 12.46 -0.51
C VAL A 87 -5.45 13.29 -1.47
N ASP A 88 -4.44 13.99 -0.98
CA ASP A 88 -3.51 14.73 -1.83
C ASP A 88 -2.18 13.97 -1.92
N VAL A 89 -1.60 13.86 -3.11
CA VAL A 89 -0.27 13.27 -3.32
C VAL A 89 0.69 14.38 -3.75
N GLU A 90 1.84 14.46 -3.10
CA GLU A 90 2.85 15.47 -3.42
C GLU A 90 3.79 14.96 -4.52
N LEU A 91 3.70 15.55 -5.71
CA LEU A 91 4.58 15.27 -6.84
C LEU A 91 5.42 16.51 -7.15
N VAL A 92 6.75 16.38 -7.05
CA VAL A 92 7.73 17.45 -7.35
C VAL A 92 7.37 18.79 -6.67
N GLY A 93 6.95 18.73 -5.40
CA GLY A 93 6.60 19.90 -4.58
C GLY A 93 5.18 20.45 -4.81
N HIS A 94 4.39 19.85 -5.69
CA HIS A 94 2.99 20.23 -5.92
C HIS A 94 2.03 19.15 -5.42
N LYS A 95 0.93 19.56 -4.78
CA LYS A 95 -0.10 18.64 -4.27
C LYS A 95 -1.17 18.40 -5.32
N TYR A 96 -1.38 17.15 -5.68
CA TYR A 96 -2.39 16.71 -6.63
C TYR A 96 -3.46 15.86 -5.94
N LYS A 97 -4.72 16.13 -6.25
CA LYS A 97 -5.84 15.36 -5.70
C LYS A 97 -5.85 13.95 -6.27
N ALA A 98 -5.82 12.97 -5.39
CA ALA A 98 -5.95 11.55 -5.68
C ALA A 98 -7.21 10.95 -5.05
N THR A 99 -7.77 9.95 -5.72
CA THR A 99 -8.94 9.18 -5.24
C THR A 99 -8.50 7.79 -4.83
N VAL A 100 -8.95 7.35 -3.66
CA VAL A 100 -8.70 6.01 -3.12
C VAL A 100 -9.63 4.99 -3.77
N HIS A 101 -9.05 3.87 -4.22
CA HIS A 101 -9.74 2.72 -4.77
C HIS A 101 -9.37 1.43 -4.00
N LEU A 102 -10.37 0.60 -3.76
CA LEU A 102 -10.28 -0.72 -3.15
C LEU A 102 -10.10 -1.80 -4.21
N GLU A 103 -10.76 -1.62 -5.35
CA GLU A 103 -10.73 -2.57 -6.45
C GLU A 103 -9.67 -2.22 -7.49
N PRO A 104 -9.09 -3.23 -8.17
CA PRO A 104 -8.22 -2.98 -9.29
C PRO A 104 -9.01 -2.37 -10.46
N PHE A 105 -8.40 -1.45 -11.21
CA PHE A 105 -9.03 -0.86 -12.41
C PHE A 105 -9.34 -1.87 -13.51
N MET A 106 -8.63 -3.00 -13.53
CA MET A 106 -8.76 -4.03 -14.55
C MET A 106 -8.89 -5.38 -13.89
N GLU A 107 -9.97 -6.09 -14.22
CA GLU A 107 -10.12 -7.48 -13.86
C GLU A 107 -9.03 -8.32 -14.51
N THR A 108 -8.50 -9.29 -13.76
CA THR A 108 -7.49 -10.21 -14.29
C THR A 108 -8.10 -11.15 -15.34
N GLN A 109 -7.28 -11.62 -16.27
CA GLN A 109 -7.75 -12.53 -17.33
C GLN A 109 -8.43 -13.79 -16.77
N LEU A 110 -7.93 -14.30 -15.63
CA LEU A 110 -8.54 -15.45 -14.96
C LEU A 110 -9.95 -15.12 -14.47
N MET A 111 -10.13 -13.98 -13.78
CA MET A 111 -11.45 -13.56 -13.29
C MET A 111 -12.48 -13.41 -14.41
N ARG A 112 -12.04 -12.89 -15.57
CA ARG A 112 -12.91 -12.78 -16.76
C ARG A 112 -13.33 -14.15 -17.29
N LYS A 113 -12.39 -15.09 -17.40
CA LYS A 113 -12.68 -16.46 -17.87
C LYS A 113 -13.62 -17.21 -16.93
N LEU A 114 -13.46 -17.04 -15.62
CA LEU A 114 -14.34 -17.67 -14.63
C LEU A 114 -15.78 -17.16 -14.76
N LYS A 115 -15.98 -15.84 -14.86
CA LYS A 115 -17.32 -15.26 -15.09
C LYS A 115 -17.98 -15.73 -16.38
N GLN A 116 -17.18 -15.92 -17.44
CA GLN A 116 -17.67 -16.43 -18.73
C GLN A 116 -18.08 -17.91 -18.67
N ALA A 117 -17.39 -18.72 -17.86
CA ALA A 117 -17.69 -20.14 -17.70
C ALA A 117 -18.95 -20.40 -16.83
N GLU A 118 -19.36 -19.41 -16.04
CA GLU A 118 -20.58 -19.44 -15.22
C GLU A 118 -21.83 -19.00 -15.98
N THR A 119 -21.68 -18.50 -17.21
CA THR A 119 -22.78 -18.05 -18.11
C THR A 119 -23.12 -19.13 -19.12
#